data_AF-A0A1H7LI81-F1
#
_entry.id   AF-A0A1H7LI81-F1
#
_cell.length_a   1.000
_cell.length_b   1.000
_cell.length_c   1.000
_cell.angle_alpha   90.00
_cell.angle_beta   90.00
_cell.angle_gamma   90.00
#
_symmetry.space_group_name_H-M   'P 1'
#
loop_
_entity.id
_entity.type
_entity.pdbx_description
1 polymer ?
#
loop_
_entity_poly.entity_id
_entity_poly.type
_entity_poly.pdbx_seq_one_letter_code
_entity_poly.pdbx_strand_id
1 'polypeptide(L)'
;MGVSPIFCFSQERFSVAKLDQLHAMLAPVVEGLGYDCWGIEYLAQGKHSLLRVYIDHADGIGVEDCEKVSRQVSGVLDVEDPISAEYTLEVSSPGMDRPLFTLPQFAAWAGSQVKIKLRVPFEGRRNFQGLLKGIEEQDVVVQVDDHEFLLPIDSIDKAQVIPRFD
;
A
#
# COMPACT_ATOMS: atom_id res chain seq x y z
N MET A 1 -24.94 22.09 30.24
CA MET A 1 -24.18 22.82 29.20
C MET A 1 -22.72 22.84 29.63
N GLY A 2 -21.96 21.86 29.17
CA GLY A 2 -20.53 21.71 29.48
C GLY A 2 -19.91 21.04 28.26
N VAL A 3 -19.07 21.80 27.57
CA VAL A 3 -18.53 21.52 26.24
C VAL A 3 -17.77 20.19 26.21
N SER A 4 -18.12 19.32 25.25
CA SER A 4 -17.30 18.15 24.92
C SER A 4 -15.95 18.66 24.39
N PRO A 5 -14.82 18.11 24.87
CA PRO A 5 -13.53 18.44 24.30
C PRO A 5 -13.51 17.91 22.86
N ILE A 6 -13.34 18.84 21.93
CA ILE A 6 -13.00 18.56 20.54
C ILE A 6 -11.68 17.77 20.62
N PHE A 7 -11.79 16.46 20.44
CA PHE A 7 -10.64 15.58 20.27
C PHE A 7 -9.99 15.98 18.94
N CYS A 8 -9.10 16.96 19.02
CA CYS A 8 -8.22 17.36 17.93
C CYS A 8 -7.22 16.21 17.75
N PHE A 9 -7.66 15.16 17.06
CA PHE A 9 -6.78 14.12 16.53
C PHE A 9 -5.98 14.80 15.41
N SER A 10 -4.88 15.44 15.79
CA SER A 10 -3.78 15.72 14.88
C SER A 10 -3.21 14.38 14.46
N GLN A 11 -3.90 13.68 13.54
CA GLN A 11 -3.24 12.68 12.73
C GLN A 11 -2.18 13.46 11.96
N GLU A 12 -0.91 13.34 12.37
CA GLU A 12 0.20 13.54 11.46
C GLU A 12 -0.05 12.58 10.29
N ARG A 13 -0.71 13.10 9.25
CA ARG A 13 -0.88 12.38 8.00
C ARG A 13 0.52 12.17 7.48
N PHE A 14 0.96 10.92 7.49
CA PHE A 14 2.18 10.54 6.82
C PHE A 14 2.03 10.98 5.36
N SER A 15 2.90 11.90 4.91
CA SER A 15 2.77 12.48 3.59
C SER A 15 3.19 11.46 2.53
N VAL A 16 2.60 11.56 1.33
CA VAL A 16 2.97 10.72 0.17
C VAL A 16 4.49 10.78 -0.06
N ALA A 17 5.07 11.99 0.02
CA ALA A 17 6.51 12.21 -0.09
C ALA A 17 7.36 11.40 0.91
N LYS A 18 6.84 11.15 2.12
CA LYS A 18 7.56 10.37 3.14
C LYS A 18 7.47 8.87 2.87
N LEU A 19 6.37 8.38 2.29
CA LEU A 19 6.26 7.01 1.79
C LEU A 19 7.21 6.78 0.61
N ASP A 20 7.29 7.73 -0.33
CA ASP A 20 8.23 7.66 -1.45
C ASP A 20 9.69 7.62 -0.96
N GLN A 21 10.04 8.40 0.07
CA GLN A 21 11.38 8.34 0.67
C GLN A 21 11.67 6.97 1.28
N LEU A 22 10.73 6.39 2.03
CA LEU A 22 10.87 5.04 2.60
C LEU A 22 11.02 4.01 1.48
N HIS A 23 10.24 4.12 0.41
CA HIS A 23 10.34 3.22 -0.74
C HIS A 23 11.69 3.32 -1.42
N ALA A 24 12.18 4.53 -1.70
CA ALA A 24 13.49 4.74 -2.33
C ALA A 24 14.66 4.20 -1.50
N MET A 25 14.51 4.16 -0.17
CA MET A 25 15.51 3.64 0.76
C MET A 25 15.43 2.11 0.91
N LEU A 26 14.23 1.56 1.05
CA LEU A 26 14.02 0.16 1.40
C LEU A 26 13.96 -0.76 0.17
N ALA A 27 13.46 -0.28 -0.98
CA ALA A 27 13.43 -1.06 -2.21
C ALA A 27 14.81 -1.63 -2.61
N PRO A 28 15.91 -0.86 -2.68
CA PRO A 28 17.22 -1.41 -3.04
C PRO A 28 17.77 -2.42 -2.01
N VAL A 29 17.35 -2.32 -0.76
CA VAL A 29 17.74 -3.26 0.30
C VAL A 29 17.06 -4.61 0.09
N VAL A 30 15.76 -4.59 -0.21
CA VAL A 30 14.97 -5.79 -0.53
C VAL A 30 15.46 -6.44 -1.82
N GLU A 31 15.66 -5.64 -2.87
CA GLU A 31 16.17 -6.08 -4.18
C GLU A 31 17.59 -6.63 -4.10
N GLY A 32 18.45 -6.03 -3.27
CA GLY A 32 19.81 -6.51 -3.03
C GLY A 32 19.87 -7.89 -2.34
N LEU A 33 18.79 -8.31 -1.67
CA LEU A 33 18.64 -9.64 -1.10
C LEU A 33 18.04 -10.66 -2.08
N GLY A 34 17.68 -10.21 -3.29
CA GLY A 34 17.08 -11.04 -4.34
C GLY A 34 15.55 -11.13 -4.28
N TYR A 35 14.86 -10.26 -3.54
CA TYR A 35 13.39 -10.21 -3.48
C TYR A 35 12.84 -8.97 -4.18
N ASP A 36 11.60 -9.02 -4.63
CA ASP A 36 10.92 -7.86 -5.19
C ASP A 36 10.25 -7.04 -4.08
N CYS A 37 10.52 -5.74 -4.04
CA CYS A 37 9.79 -4.81 -3.16
C CYS A 37 8.40 -4.54 -3.75
N TRP A 38 7.40 -5.29 -3.30
CA TRP A 38 6.04 -5.19 -3.82
C TRP A 38 5.35 -3.88 -3.41
N GLY A 39 5.61 -3.39 -2.21
CA GLY A 39 5.12 -2.09 -1.77
C GLY A 39 5.26 -1.86 -0.28
N ILE A 40 5.04 -0.62 0.15
CA ILE A 40 5.20 -0.21 1.55
C ILE A 40 3.92 0.50 1.99
N GLU A 41 3.39 0.09 3.14
CA GLU A 41 2.18 0.64 3.74
C GLU A 41 2.51 1.17 5.14
N TYR A 42 2.18 2.43 5.40
CA TYR A 42 2.29 3.02 6.73
C TYR A 42 0.89 3.31 7.29
N LEU A 43 0.54 2.62 8.36
CA LEU A 43 -0.74 2.76 9.05
C LEU A 43 -0.53 3.51 10.36
N ALA A 44 -0.90 4.79 10.37
CA ALA A 44 -0.82 5.62 11.57
C ALA A 44 -1.95 5.27 12.55
N GLN A 45 -1.63 4.64 13.68
CA GLN A 45 -2.57 4.34 14.78
C GLN A 45 -2.06 4.90 16.12
N GLY A 46 -1.67 6.17 16.12
CA GLY A 46 -1.16 6.84 17.31
C GLY A 46 0.16 6.20 17.77
N LYS A 47 0.17 5.64 18.99
CA LYS A 47 1.35 4.98 19.56
C LYS A 47 1.68 3.63 18.92
N HIS A 48 0.73 3.01 18.22
CA HIS A 48 0.92 1.70 17.58
C HIS A 48 0.90 1.83 16.07
N SER A 49 1.70 2.76 15.53
CA SER A 49 1.82 2.89 14.08
C SER A 49 2.45 1.63 13.51
N LEU A 50 2.09 1.27 12.28
CA LEU A 50 2.55 0.05 11.64
C LEU A 50 3.19 0.39 10.30
N LEU A 51 4.48 0.07 10.15
CA LEU A 51 5.19 0.10 8.88
C LEU A 51 5.24 -1.32 8.34
N ARG A 52 4.48 -1.58 7.28
CA ARG A 52 4.44 -2.88 6.62
C ARG A 52 5.16 -2.81 5.28
N VAL A 53 6.11 -3.72 5.09
CA VAL A 53 6.82 -3.92 3.82
C VAL A 53 6.32 -5.21 3.19
N TYR A 54 5.78 -5.11 1.98
CA TYR A 54 5.39 -6.24 1.17
C TYR A 54 6.55 -6.68 0.30
N ILE A 55 6.95 -7.94 0.43
CA ILE A 55 7.98 -8.57 -0.42
C ILE A 55 7.35 -9.66 -1.29
N ASP A 56 7.86 -9.83 -2.50
CA ASP A 56 7.44 -10.89 -3.41
C ASP A 56 8.66 -11.61 -4.01
N HIS A 57 8.44 -12.82 -4.49
CA HIS A 57 9.47 -13.61 -5.16
C HIS A 57 8.81 -14.67 -6.04
N ALA A 58 9.45 -15.02 -7.16
CA ALA A 58 8.92 -16.00 -8.12
C ALA A 58 8.69 -17.38 -7.49
N ASP A 59 9.59 -17.82 -6.60
CA ASP A 59 9.48 -19.10 -5.88
C ASP A 59 8.57 -19.03 -4.64
N GLY A 60 7.93 -17.87 -4.40
CA GLY A 60 7.17 -17.58 -3.19
C GLY A 60 8.05 -17.07 -2.05
N ILE A 61 7.38 -16.63 -0.97
CA ILE A 61 8.02 -16.04 0.21
C ILE A 61 7.70 -16.90 1.43
N GLY A 62 8.73 -17.41 2.09
CA GLY A 62 8.63 -18.12 3.36
C GLY A 62 8.81 -17.21 4.57
N VAL A 63 8.60 -17.78 5.76
CA VAL A 63 8.80 -17.06 7.05
C VAL A 63 10.26 -16.62 7.22
N GLU A 64 11.21 -17.47 6.81
CA GLU A 64 12.65 -17.17 6.91
C GLU A 64 13.05 -15.98 6.02
N ASP A 65 12.36 -15.77 4.90
CA ASP A 65 12.65 -14.68 3.97
C ASP A 65 12.14 -13.35 4.52
N CYS A 66 10.93 -13.35 5.11
CA CYS A 66 10.42 -12.23 5.88
C CYS A 66 11.36 -11.86 7.03
N GLU A 67 11.92 -12.85 7.74
CA GLU A 67 12.87 -12.60 8.83
C GLU A 67 14.18 -11.97 8.32
N LYS A 68 14.75 -12.50 7.24
CA LYS A 68 15.97 -11.95 6.62
C LYS A 68 15.78 -10.50 6.22
N VAL A 69 14.69 -10.21 5.49
CA VAL A 69 14.38 -8.84 5.05
C VAL A 69 14.11 -7.94 6.24
N SER A 70 13.34 -8.39 7.23
CA SER A 70 13.02 -7.61 8.44
C SER A 70 14.29 -7.18 9.18
N ARG A 71 15.26 -8.08 9.38
CA ARG A 71 16.55 -7.75 10.02
C ARG A 71 17.33 -6.69 9.25
N GLN A 72 17.38 -6.78 7.91
CA GLN A 72 18.11 -5.84 7.08
C GLN A 72 17.42 -4.46 7.02
N VAL A 73 16.10 -4.46 6.82
CA VAL A 73 15.28 -3.24 6.81
C VAL A 73 15.34 -2.53 8.17
N SER A 74 15.25 -3.26 9.28
CA SER A 74 15.39 -2.69 10.64
C SER A 74 16.73 -1.98 10.81
N GLY A 75 17.83 -2.61 10.40
CA GLY A 75 19.16 -2.00 10.52
C GLY A 75 19.31 -0.71 9.72
N VAL A 76 18.69 -0.62 8.54
CA VAL A 76 18.68 0.61 7.72
C VAL A 76 17.82 1.69 8.38
N LEU A 77 16.63 1.32 8.88
CA LEU A 77 15.74 2.25 9.56
C LEU A 77 16.33 2.79 10.87
N ASP A 78 17.11 1.98 11.61
CA ASP A 78 17.78 2.42 12.84
C ASP A 78 18.89 3.45 12.57
N VAL A 79 19.54 3.39 11.39
CA VAL A 79 20.61 4.31 11.00
C VAL A 79 20.05 5.61 10.43
N GLU A 80 19.08 5.51 9.53
CA GLU A 80 18.51 6.67 8.82
C GLU A 80 17.43 7.38 9.64
N ASP A 81 16.82 6.70 10.63
CA ASP A 81 15.72 7.15 11.50
C ASP A 81 14.69 8.08 10.81
N PRO A 82 14.06 7.64 9.71
CA PRO A 82 13.13 8.50 8.99
C PRO A 82 11.81 8.73 9.74
N ILE A 83 11.48 7.91 10.74
CA ILE A 83 10.18 7.93 11.45
C ILE A 83 10.41 8.18 12.94
N SER A 84 10.21 9.42 13.37
CA SER A 84 10.37 9.82 14.78
C SER A 84 9.27 9.30 15.72
N ALA A 85 8.18 8.75 15.18
CA ALA A 85 7.08 8.18 15.95
C ALA A 85 7.33 6.70 16.27
N GLU A 86 6.79 6.19 17.36
CA GLU A 86 6.85 4.75 17.66
C GLU A 86 6.05 3.95 16.61
N TYR A 87 6.68 2.93 16.03
CA TYR A 87 6.06 2.05 15.04
C TYR A 87 6.50 0.59 15.22
N THR A 88 5.66 -0.32 14.73
CA THR A 88 5.98 -1.73 14.55
C THR A 88 6.39 -1.96 13.09
N LEU A 89 7.51 -2.65 12.86
CA LEU A 89 7.90 -3.12 11.52
C LEU A 89 7.29 -4.51 11.27
N GLU A 90 6.54 -4.65 10.18
CA GLU A 90 6.07 -5.93 9.65
C GLU A 90 6.63 -6.15 8.26
N VAL A 91 7.09 -7.38 8.00
CA VAL A 91 7.45 -7.83 6.65
C VAL A 91 6.56 -9.02 6.32
N SER A 92 5.85 -8.93 5.19
CA SER A 92 4.89 -9.95 4.76
C SER A 92 4.89 -10.11 3.26
N SER A 93 4.45 -11.25 2.76
CA SER A 93 4.08 -11.37 1.35
C SER A 93 2.73 -10.71 1.08
N PRO A 94 2.46 -10.25 -0.16
CA PRO A 94 1.17 -9.64 -0.52
C PRO A 94 -0.03 -10.60 -0.39
N GLY A 95 0.22 -11.92 -0.40
CA GLY A 95 -0.83 -12.94 -0.26
C GLY A 95 -1.83 -12.96 -1.41
N MET A 96 -3.04 -13.46 -1.13
CA MET A 96 -4.13 -13.58 -2.11
C MET A 96 -4.84 -12.25 -2.40
N ASP A 97 -5.09 -11.44 -1.37
CA ASP A 97 -5.66 -10.08 -1.49
C ASP A 97 -4.57 -9.06 -1.87
N ARG A 98 -3.80 -9.40 -2.92
CA ARG A 98 -2.57 -8.71 -3.32
C ARG A 98 -2.81 -7.19 -3.43
N PRO A 99 -2.21 -6.37 -2.55
CA PRO A 99 -2.37 -4.91 -2.62
C PRO A 99 -1.72 -4.35 -3.88
N LEU A 100 -2.25 -3.28 -4.44
CA LEU A 100 -1.71 -2.61 -5.63
C LEU A 100 -1.33 -1.18 -5.27
N PHE A 101 -0.11 -0.78 -5.61
CA PHE A 101 0.49 0.51 -5.25
C PHE A 101 0.86 1.33 -6.48
N THR A 102 1.41 0.70 -7.52
CA THR A 102 1.99 1.41 -8.68
C THR A 102 1.22 1.13 -9.97
N LEU A 103 1.22 2.07 -10.91
CA LEU A 103 0.58 1.90 -12.23
C LEU A 103 1.01 0.61 -12.96
N PRO A 104 2.31 0.22 -12.98
CA PRO A 104 2.72 -1.05 -13.56
C PRO A 104 2.06 -2.27 -12.91
N GLN A 105 1.82 -2.24 -11.59
CA GLN A 105 1.11 -3.33 -10.91
C GLN A 105 -0.36 -3.38 -11.34
N PHE A 106 -1.04 -2.24 -11.48
CA PHE A 106 -2.40 -2.22 -12.03
C PHE A 106 -2.43 -2.74 -13.47
N ALA A 107 -1.49 -2.34 -14.32
CA ALA A 107 -1.39 -2.84 -15.68
C ALA A 107 -1.18 -4.37 -15.72
N ALA A 108 -0.29 -4.89 -14.87
CA ALA A 108 0.01 -6.32 -14.79
C ALA A 108 -1.19 -7.17 -14.34
N TRP A 109 -2.10 -6.60 -13.54
CA TRP A 109 -3.27 -7.29 -13.01
C TRP A 109 -4.57 -6.95 -13.76
N ALA A 110 -4.48 -6.32 -14.93
CA ALA A 110 -5.63 -6.08 -15.80
C ALA A 110 -6.38 -7.40 -16.10
N GLY A 111 -7.71 -7.34 -16.05
CA GLY A 111 -8.61 -8.50 -16.12
C GLY A 111 -8.99 -9.10 -14.76
N SER A 112 -8.39 -8.66 -13.67
CA SER A 112 -8.73 -9.13 -12.31
C SER A 112 -9.84 -8.31 -11.67
N GLN A 113 -10.57 -8.92 -10.72
CA GLN A 113 -11.45 -8.15 -9.84
C GLN A 113 -10.61 -7.41 -8.80
N VAL A 114 -10.90 -6.13 -8.59
CA VAL A 114 -10.19 -5.28 -7.63
C VAL A 114 -11.17 -4.53 -6.74
N LYS A 115 -10.69 -4.23 -5.53
CA LYS A 115 -11.33 -3.31 -4.60
C LYS A 115 -10.43 -2.10 -4.44
N ILE A 116 -10.95 -0.92 -4.78
CA ILE A 116 -10.25 0.36 -4.70
C ILE A 116 -11.00 1.28 -3.73
N LYS A 117 -10.27 1.87 -2.80
CA LYS A 117 -10.73 2.91 -1.90
C LYS A 117 -10.02 4.21 -2.25
N LEU A 118 -10.78 5.27 -2.41
CA LEU A 118 -10.26 6.60 -2.70
C LEU A 118 -10.11 7.46 -1.44
N ARG A 119 -9.10 8.33 -1.47
CA ARG A 119 -8.85 9.36 -0.46
C ARG A 119 -9.99 10.37 -0.45
N VAL A 120 -10.37 10.84 -1.64
CA VAL A 120 -11.45 11.80 -1.88
C VAL A 120 -12.56 11.10 -2.67
N PRO A 121 -13.86 11.37 -2.39
CA PRO A 121 -14.93 10.83 -3.22
C PRO A 121 -14.78 11.24 -4.69
N PHE A 122 -14.87 10.26 -5.58
CA PHE A 122 -15.04 10.47 -7.01
C PHE A 122 -16.52 10.25 -7.31
N GLU A 123 -17.21 11.26 -7.84
CA GLU A 123 -18.66 11.23 -8.11
C GLU A 123 -19.51 10.81 -6.89
N GLY A 124 -19.11 11.25 -5.69
CA GLY A 124 -19.81 10.92 -4.44
C GLY A 124 -19.54 9.51 -3.91
N ARG A 125 -18.76 8.69 -4.62
CA ARG A 125 -18.38 7.33 -4.23
C ARG A 125 -16.90 7.28 -3.84
N ARG A 126 -16.60 6.56 -2.76
CA ARG A 126 -15.21 6.34 -2.29
C ARG A 126 -14.71 4.92 -2.47
N ASN A 127 -15.61 3.95 -2.55
CA ASN A 127 -15.25 2.53 -2.63
C ASN A 127 -15.75 1.98 -3.97
N PHE A 128 -14.82 1.54 -4.80
CA PHE A 128 -15.06 0.92 -6.08
C PHE A 128 -14.68 -0.56 -5.97
N GLN A 129 -15.54 -1.41 -6.52
CA GLN A 129 -15.27 -2.84 -6.60
C GLN A 129 -15.75 -3.30 -7.96
N GLY A 130 -14.86 -3.87 -8.75
CA GLY A 130 -15.16 -4.19 -10.14
C GLY A 130 -13.98 -4.78 -10.89
N LEU A 131 -14.13 -4.89 -12.20
CA LEU A 131 -13.11 -5.43 -13.09
C LEU A 131 -12.07 -4.35 -13.38
N LEU A 132 -10.81 -4.62 -13.07
CA LEU A 132 -9.69 -3.79 -13.51
C LEU A 132 -9.50 -3.98 -15.02
N LYS A 133 -9.75 -2.93 -15.80
CA LYS A 133 -9.60 -2.96 -17.27
C LYS A 133 -8.16 -2.67 -17.69
N GLY A 134 -7.43 -1.92 -16.87
CA GLY A 134 -6.03 -1.57 -17.09
C GLY A 134 -5.72 -0.19 -16.53
N ILE A 135 -4.81 0.51 -17.19
CA ILE A 135 -4.44 1.89 -16.89
C ILE A 135 -4.51 2.73 -18.16
N GLU A 136 -4.87 4.01 -18.02
CA GLU A 136 -4.81 5.03 -19.06
C GLU A 136 -4.04 6.22 -18.52
N GLU A 137 -2.87 6.51 -19.08
CA GLU A 137 -1.97 7.59 -18.63
C GLU A 137 -1.63 7.49 -17.13
N GLN A 138 -2.33 8.25 -16.27
CA GLN A 138 -2.17 8.26 -14.81
C GLN A 138 -3.41 7.76 -14.07
N ASP A 139 -4.40 7.26 -14.79
CA ASP A 139 -5.67 6.78 -14.28
C ASP A 139 -5.74 5.25 -14.33
N VAL A 140 -6.34 4.68 -13.29
CA VAL A 140 -6.68 3.27 -13.20
C VAL A 140 -8.10 3.08 -13.70
N VAL A 141 -8.28 2.26 -14.73
CA VAL A 141 -9.59 2.01 -15.36
C VAL A 141 -10.27 0.85 -14.66
N VAL A 142 -11.39 1.12 -13.98
CA VAL A 142 -12.20 0.08 -13.32
C VAL A 142 -13.61 0.09 -13.85
N GLN A 143 -14.07 -1.06 -14.33
CA GLN A 143 -15.45 -1.28 -14.70
C GLN A 143 -16.24 -1.77 -13.48
N VAL A 144 -17.21 -0.97 -13.03
CA VAL A 144 -18.15 -1.32 -11.97
C VAL A 144 -19.54 -1.41 -12.59
N ASP A 145 -20.14 -2.59 -12.52
CA ASP A 145 -21.35 -2.93 -13.26
C ASP A 145 -21.13 -2.68 -14.77
N ASP A 146 -21.93 -1.83 -15.41
CA ASP A 146 -21.81 -1.45 -16.83
C ASP A 146 -21.11 -0.09 -17.05
N HIS A 147 -20.51 0.49 -16.02
CA HIS A 147 -19.86 1.81 -16.09
C HIS A 147 -18.35 1.71 -15.88
N GLU A 148 -17.59 2.42 -16.71
CA GLU A 148 -16.14 2.54 -16.58
C GLU A 148 -15.77 3.82 -15.83
N PHE A 149 -14.88 3.69 -14.85
CA PHE A 149 -14.38 4.78 -14.04
C PHE A 149 -12.87 4.92 -14.25
N LEU A 150 -12.45 6.15 -14.57
CA LEU A 150 -11.05 6.56 -14.61
C LEU A 150 -10.69 7.13 -13.24
N LEU A 151 -9.91 6.37 -12.46
CA LEU A 151 -9.55 6.72 -11.09
C LEU A 151 -8.08 7.17 -11.06
N PRO A 152 -7.78 8.45 -10.79
CA PRO A 152 -6.41 8.92 -10.70
C PRO A 152 -5.63 8.17 -9.62
N ILE A 153 -4.43 7.70 -9.94
CA ILE A 153 -3.59 6.93 -9.00
C ILE A 153 -3.34 7.70 -7.69
N ASP A 154 -3.14 9.01 -7.78
CA ASP A 154 -2.96 9.90 -6.62
C ASP A 154 -4.20 10.01 -5.72
N SER A 155 -5.38 9.71 -6.25
CA SER A 155 -6.63 9.71 -5.49
C SER A 155 -6.87 8.37 -4.79
N ILE A 156 -6.13 7.32 -5.12
CA ILE A 156 -6.25 5.99 -4.52
C ILE A 156 -5.61 6.00 -3.13
N ASP A 157 -6.39 5.60 -2.14
CA ASP A 157 -5.96 5.39 -0.75
C ASP A 157 -5.44 3.97 -0.55
N LYS A 158 -6.19 3.00 -1.08
CA LYS A 158 -5.87 1.58 -1.00
C LYS A 158 -6.47 0.85 -2.18
N ALA A 159 -5.73 -0.06 -2.78
CA ALA A 159 -6.23 -0.96 -3.80
C ALA A 159 -5.73 -2.38 -3.53
N GLN A 160 -6.56 -3.38 -3.82
CA GLN A 160 -6.19 -4.78 -3.70
C GLN A 160 -6.95 -5.63 -4.72
N VAL A 161 -6.31 -6.70 -5.18
CA VAL A 161 -6.94 -7.74 -6.00
C VAL A 161 -7.87 -8.57 -5.12
N ILE A 162 -9.07 -8.89 -5.63
CA ILE A 162 -9.98 -9.83 -4.99
C ILE A 162 -9.71 -11.22 -5.58
N PRO A 163 -9.26 -12.20 -4.77
CA PRO A 163 -9.10 -13.56 -5.25
C PRO A 163 -10.44 -14.13 -5.68
N ARG A 164 -10.49 -14.71 -6.89
CA ARG A 164 -11.63 -15.50 -7.36
C ARG A 164 -11.40 -16.95 -6.97
N PHE A 165 -12.30 -17.49 -6.14
CA PHE A 165 -12.39 -18.91 -5.87
C PHE A 165 -13.48 -19.45 -6.81
N ASP A 166 -13.09 -19.94 -7.98
CA ASP A 166 -13.94 -20.75 -8.86
C ASP A 166 -13.68 -22.23 -8.57
#